data_AF-A4C3Q1-F1
#
_entry.id   AF-A4C3Q1-F1
#
_cell.length_a   1.000
_cell.length_b   1.000
_cell.length_c   1.000
_cell.angle_alpha   90.00
_cell.angle_beta   90.00
_cell.angle_gamma   90.00
#
_symmetry.space_group_name_H-M   'P 1'
#
loop_
_entity.id
_entity.type
_entity.pdbx_description
1 polymer ?
#
loop_
_entity_poly.entity_id
_entity_poly.type
_entity_poly.pdbx_seq_one_letter_code
_entity_poly.pdbx_strand_id
1 'polypeptide(L)'
;MRTILTILIVSLLSGCASTSDNHNDLSKIVGDYFSVYSHRNDFERLMSFYDNNAQFEDIIYGNSFKTKREIKEFLAWDKGEFTVLSGDRILTITKQIQEGNTVVTQGFFHEFIYNGQKMGPWLFIIDQEFNSQNKIIKQTDWINYTPREDFLGGKNMNDELIKK
;
A
#
# COMPACT_ATOMS: atom_id res chain seq x y z
N MET A 1 44.67 27.21 -33.92
CA MET A 1 43.19 27.32 -33.99
C MET A 1 42.49 26.04 -34.44
N ARG A 2 42.97 25.32 -35.46
CA ARG A 2 42.34 24.06 -35.93
C ARG A 2 42.26 22.93 -34.89
N THR A 3 43.28 22.78 -34.05
CA THR A 3 43.37 21.72 -33.03
C THR A 3 42.51 21.96 -31.78
N ILE A 4 42.23 23.23 -31.45
CA ILE A 4 41.37 23.58 -30.31
C ILE A 4 39.90 23.30 -30.63
N LEU A 5 39.49 23.49 -31.89
CA LEU A 5 38.13 23.21 -32.36
C LEU A 5 37.82 21.70 -32.34
N THR A 6 38.82 20.85 -32.57
CA THR A 6 38.65 19.39 -32.57
C THR A 6 38.41 18.84 -31.17
N ILE A 7 39.05 19.42 -30.15
CA ILE A 7 38.87 19.01 -28.75
C ILE A 7 37.47 19.36 -28.25
N LEU A 8 36.92 20.51 -28.65
CA LEU A 8 35.59 20.95 -28.24
C LEU A 8 34.45 20.07 -28.81
N ILE A 9 34.65 19.49 -29.99
CA ILE A 9 33.66 18.63 -30.67
C ILE A 9 33.60 17.22 -30.04
N VAL A 10 34.72 16.70 -29.54
CA VAL A 10 34.76 15.39 -28.85
C VAL A 10 34.07 15.46 -27.49
N SER A 11 34.14 16.59 -26.79
CA SER A 11 33.47 16.81 -25.49
C SER A 11 31.94 16.85 -25.57
N LEU A 12 31.39 17.18 -26.75
CA LEU A 12 29.94 17.28 -26.97
C LEU A 12 29.28 15.93 -27.28
N LEU A 13 30.07 14.90 -27.61
CA LEU A 13 29.57 13.57 -27.96
C LEU A 13 29.49 12.59 -26.76
N SER A 14 29.95 12.99 -25.58
CA SER A 14 29.85 12.20 -24.35
C SER A 14 28.57 12.46 -23.53
N GLY A 15 27.63 13.27 -24.05
CA GLY A 15 26.42 13.69 -23.34
C GLY A 15 25.21 12.74 -23.41
N CYS A 16 25.29 11.62 -24.14
CA CYS A 16 24.16 10.69 -24.29
C CYS A 16 24.44 9.34 -23.63
N ALA A 17 24.39 9.31 -22.30
CA ALA A 17 24.13 8.09 -21.53
C ALA A 17 23.67 8.44 -20.10
N SER A 18 22.64 9.28 -19.98
CA SER A 18 21.75 9.18 -18.82
C SER A 18 20.36 8.85 -19.33
N THR A 19 20.17 7.61 -19.76
CA THR A 19 18.89 6.96 -19.46
C THR A 19 18.85 6.85 -17.94
N SER A 20 18.52 7.94 -17.27
CA SER A 20 17.97 7.83 -15.94
C SER A 20 16.74 6.96 -16.13
N ASP A 21 16.83 5.70 -15.72
CA ASP A 21 15.68 4.94 -15.27
C ASP A 21 15.08 5.72 -14.09
N ASN A 22 14.41 6.82 -14.44
CA ASN A 22 13.67 7.69 -13.54
C ASN A 22 12.21 7.22 -13.45
N HIS A 23 11.96 5.97 -13.86
CA HIS A 23 10.88 5.21 -13.28
C HIS A 23 11.26 4.98 -11.82
N ASN A 24 10.72 5.82 -10.93
CA ASN A 24 10.61 5.46 -9.52
C ASN A 24 10.19 4.00 -9.47
N ASP A 25 11.03 3.14 -8.91
CA ASP A 25 10.75 1.71 -8.85
C ASP A 25 9.42 1.51 -8.12
N LEU A 26 8.38 1.05 -8.83
CA LEU A 26 7.05 0.86 -8.27
C LEU A 26 7.12 -0.08 -7.06
N SER A 27 7.99 -1.09 -7.11
CA SER A 27 8.21 -2.01 -5.98
C SER A 27 8.67 -1.26 -4.74
N LYS A 28 9.56 -0.27 -4.89
CA LYS A 28 10.00 0.59 -3.78
C LYS A 28 8.86 1.45 -3.25
N ILE A 29 8.05 2.05 -4.12
CA ILE A 29 6.90 2.87 -3.70
C ILE A 29 5.88 2.03 -2.93
N VAL A 30 5.59 0.81 -3.40
CA VAL A 30 4.69 -0.12 -2.71
C VAL A 30 5.29 -0.56 -1.36
N GLY A 31 6.59 -0.87 -1.32
CA GLY A 31 7.30 -1.18 -0.08
C GLY A 31 7.19 -0.05 0.94
N ASP A 32 7.38 1.20 0.50
CA ASP A 32 7.22 2.40 1.33
C ASP A 32 5.77 2.56 1.80
N TYR A 33 4.77 2.34 0.93
CA TYR A 33 3.35 2.38 1.29
C TYR A 33 3.04 1.40 2.43
N PHE A 34 3.41 0.13 2.28
CA PHE A 34 3.13 -0.88 3.32
C PHE A 34 3.98 -0.70 4.57
N SER A 35 5.20 -0.14 4.46
CA SER A 35 6.00 0.24 5.62
C SER A 35 5.26 1.29 6.44
N VAL A 36 4.79 2.38 5.82
CA VAL A 36 3.98 3.41 6.49
C VAL A 36 2.68 2.82 7.02
N TYR A 37 2.01 1.99 6.22
CA TYR A 37 0.74 1.38 6.61
C TYR A 37 0.91 0.46 7.84
N SER A 38 2.01 -0.29 7.90
CA SER A 38 2.30 -1.21 9.00
C SER A 38 2.60 -0.52 10.33
N HIS A 39 3.18 0.68 10.34
CA HIS A 39 3.51 1.37 11.60
C HIS A 39 2.41 2.31 12.10
N ARG A 40 1.47 2.71 11.24
CA ARG A 40 0.39 3.67 11.55
C ARG A 40 0.79 4.99 12.20
N ASN A 41 2.00 5.47 11.92
CA ASN A 41 2.55 6.66 12.57
C ASN A 41 2.53 7.93 11.70
N ASP A 42 2.26 7.82 10.40
CA ASP A 42 2.27 8.97 9.48
C ASP A 42 1.11 8.89 8.47
N PHE A 43 -0.05 9.42 8.89
CA PHE A 43 -1.26 9.39 8.06
C PHE A 43 -1.16 10.29 6.83
N GLU A 44 -0.54 11.46 6.95
CA GLU A 44 -0.36 12.35 5.79
C GLU A 44 0.54 11.71 4.75
N ARG A 45 1.59 10.98 5.16
CA ARG A 45 2.39 10.18 4.25
C ARG A 45 1.59 9.05 3.62
N LEU A 46 0.76 8.33 4.38
CA LEU A 46 -0.13 7.31 3.82
C LEU A 46 -1.03 7.91 2.73
N MET A 47 -1.64 9.06 3.00
CA MET A 47 -2.48 9.76 2.02
C MET A 47 -1.67 10.30 0.84
N SER A 48 -0.38 10.57 0.99
CA SER A 48 0.45 11.05 -0.12
C SER A 48 0.58 10.03 -1.26
N PHE A 49 0.35 8.73 -1.02
CA PHE A 49 0.43 7.69 -2.07
C PHE A 49 -0.77 7.68 -3.02
N TYR A 50 -1.92 8.22 -2.61
CA TYR A 50 -3.13 8.25 -3.43
C TYR A 50 -3.18 9.44 -4.39
N ASP A 51 -3.64 9.18 -5.61
CA ASP A 51 -4.09 10.20 -6.56
C ASP A 51 -5.35 10.92 -6.04
N ASN A 52 -5.59 12.17 -6.45
CA ASN A 52 -6.76 12.94 -6.00
C ASN A 52 -8.09 12.26 -6.39
N ASN A 53 -8.12 11.59 -7.54
CA ASN A 53 -9.29 10.89 -8.06
C ASN A 53 -9.22 9.37 -7.84
N ALA A 54 -8.42 8.93 -6.85
CA ALA A 54 -8.29 7.52 -6.55
C ALA A 54 -9.63 6.91 -6.13
N GLN A 55 -9.84 5.67 -6.53
CA GLN A 55 -10.98 4.84 -6.15
C GLN A 55 -10.56 3.82 -5.10
N PHE A 56 -11.46 3.50 -4.18
CA PHE A 56 -11.22 2.51 -3.14
C PHE A 56 -12.44 1.65 -2.94
N GLU A 57 -12.24 0.34 -2.82
CA GLU A 57 -13.29 -0.63 -2.55
C GLU A 57 -12.87 -1.55 -1.41
N ASP A 58 -13.68 -1.62 -0.36
CA ASP A 58 -13.62 -2.71 0.61
C ASP A 58 -14.72 -3.70 0.24
N ILE A 59 -14.30 -4.82 -0.34
CA ILE A 59 -15.25 -5.75 -0.96
C ILE A 59 -16.10 -6.46 0.09
N ILE A 60 -15.54 -6.76 1.26
CA ILE A 60 -16.23 -7.57 2.27
C ILE A 60 -17.26 -6.73 3.02
N TYR A 61 -16.97 -5.47 3.32
CA TYR A 61 -17.96 -4.55 3.90
C TYR A 61 -18.82 -3.80 2.86
N GLY A 62 -18.49 -3.90 1.57
CA GLY A 62 -19.24 -3.26 0.49
C GLY A 62 -19.08 -1.74 0.43
N ASN A 63 -17.98 -1.20 0.96
CA ASN A 63 -17.69 0.23 0.88
C ASN A 63 -17.07 0.57 -0.48
N SER A 64 -17.45 1.71 -1.05
CA SER A 64 -16.88 2.22 -2.31
C SER A 64 -16.72 3.74 -2.24
N PHE A 65 -15.53 4.22 -2.57
CA PHE A 65 -15.15 5.62 -2.52
C PHE A 65 -14.50 6.03 -3.85
N LYS A 66 -14.73 7.26 -4.30
CA LYS A 66 -14.34 7.73 -5.64
C LYS A 66 -13.34 8.88 -5.63
N THR A 67 -12.97 9.35 -4.44
CA THR A 67 -12.03 10.46 -4.27
C THR A 67 -11.08 10.21 -3.11
N LYS A 68 -9.88 10.79 -3.19
CA LYS A 68 -8.92 10.80 -2.09
C LYS A 68 -9.49 11.33 -0.78
N ARG A 69 -10.40 12.32 -0.84
CA ARG A 69 -11.04 12.89 0.34
C ARG A 69 -11.89 11.84 1.06
N GLU A 70 -12.73 11.11 0.33
CA GLU A 70 -13.56 10.04 0.89
C GLU A 70 -12.70 8.89 1.43
N ILE A 71 -11.63 8.53 0.72
CA ILE A 71 -10.65 7.54 1.19
C ILE A 71 -10.00 7.99 2.50
N LYS A 72 -9.59 9.25 2.59
CA LYS A 72 -9.02 9.84 3.81
C LYS A 72 -10.01 9.81 4.98
N GLU A 73 -11.29 10.07 4.72
CA GLU A 73 -12.34 10.01 5.75
C GLU A 73 -12.58 8.57 6.23
N PHE A 74 -12.60 7.59 5.32
CA PHE A 74 -12.77 6.18 5.64
C PHE A 74 -11.59 5.59 6.42
N LEU A 75 -10.37 5.85 5.95
CA LEU A 75 -9.14 5.31 6.54
C LEU A 75 -8.68 6.07 7.80
N ALA A 76 -9.37 7.14 8.23
CA ALA A 76 -9.00 8.13 9.27
C ALA A 76 -8.62 7.53 10.63
N TRP A 77 -7.55 6.76 10.64
CA TRP A 77 -7.05 5.97 11.74
C TRP A 77 -6.30 6.80 12.79
N ASP A 78 -6.03 8.06 12.46
CA ASP A 78 -5.56 9.12 13.33
C ASP A 78 -6.68 9.66 14.21
N LYS A 79 -7.93 9.30 13.92
CA LYS A 79 -9.12 9.65 14.69
C LYS A 79 -9.63 8.44 15.47
N GLY A 80 -9.00 8.16 16.60
CA GLY A 80 -9.44 7.11 17.51
C GLY A 80 -8.32 6.64 18.43
N GLU A 81 -8.67 5.81 19.40
CA GLU A 81 -7.69 5.12 20.21
C GLU A 81 -7.28 3.83 19.51
N PHE A 82 -5.99 3.68 19.23
CA PHE A 82 -5.46 2.51 18.54
C PHE A 82 -4.22 1.98 19.25
N THR A 83 -4.20 0.68 19.50
CA THR A 83 -3.07 0.01 20.16
C THR A 83 -2.82 -1.36 19.51
N VAL A 84 -1.60 -1.61 19.06
CA VAL A 84 -1.19 -2.94 18.60
C VAL A 84 -1.02 -3.85 19.82
N LEU A 85 -1.53 -5.08 19.77
CA LEU A 85 -1.47 -6.01 20.90
C LEU A 85 -0.20 -6.87 20.92
N SER A 86 0.49 -7.00 19.79
CA SER A 86 1.74 -7.73 19.66
C SER A 86 2.67 -7.07 18.65
N GLY A 87 3.91 -6.81 19.05
CA GLY A 87 4.91 -6.14 18.22
C GLY A 87 4.66 -4.64 18.03
N ASP A 88 5.29 -4.06 17.01
CA ASP A 88 5.25 -2.64 16.64
C ASP A 88 4.53 -2.39 15.31
N ARG A 89 4.00 -3.44 14.67
CA ARG A 89 3.39 -3.38 13.35
C ARG A 89 1.98 -3.92 13.35
N ILE A 90 1.08 -3.25 12.64
CA ILE A 90 -0.30 -3.67 12.49
C ILE A 90 -0.48 -4.75 11.41
N LEU A 91 0.47 -4.91 10.49
CA LEU A 91 0.38 -5.92 9.43
C LEU A 91 1.74 -6.49 9.05
N THR A 92 1.69 -7.71 8.50
CA THR A 92 2.83 -8.39 7.88
C THR A 92 2.46 -8.81 6.46
N ILE A 93 3.33 -8.46 5.50
CA ILE A 93 3.24 -8.92 4.11
C ILE A 93 3.86 -10.31 4.00
N THR A 94 3.17 -11.24 3.35
CA THR A 94 3.66 -12.60 3.10
C THR A 94 3.98 -12.85 1.62
N LYS A 95 3.34 -12.10 0.71
CA LYS A 95 3.56 -12.20 -0.72
C LYS A 95 3.23 -10.88 -1.41
N GLN A 96 4.00 -10.54 -2.43
CA GLN A 96 3.70 -9.42 -3.30
C GLN A 96 4.01 -9.81 -4.75
N ILE A 97 3.09 -9.53 -5.66
CA ILE A 97 3.22 -9.78 -7.09
C ILE A 97 2.95 -8.47 -7.82
N GLN A 98 3.85 -8.10 -8.72
CA GLN A 98 3.70 -6.91 -9.58
C GLN A 98 3.60 -7.35 -11.04
N GLU A 99 2.62 -6.81 -11.75
CA GLU A 99 2.46 -6.94 -13.19
C GLU A 99 2.14 -5.57 -13.79
N GLY A 100 3.06 -5.02 -14.59
CA GLY A 100 2.93 -3.66 -15.12
C GLY A 100 2.80 -2.62 -14.01
N ASN A 101 1.69 -1.88 -14.00
CA ASN A 101 1.32 -0.87 -13.02
C ASN A 101 0.32 -1.38 -11.95
N THR A 102 0.16 -2.69 -11.83
CA THR A 102 -0.73 -3.32 -10.84
C THR A 102 0.10 -4.14 -9.86
N VAL A 103 -0.23 -4.04 -8.57
CA VAL A 103 0.40 -4.81 -7.50
C VAL A 103 -0.64 -5.48 -6.61
N VAL A 104 -0.51 -6.80 -6.48
CA VAL A 104 -1.30 -7.60 -5.55
C VAL A 104 -0.43 -7.96 -4.35
N THR A 105 -0.84 -7.50 -3.16
CA THR A 105 -0.16 -7.77 -1.90
C THR A 105 -1.03 -8.65 -1.01
N GLN A 106 -0.44 -9.72 -0.49
CA GLN A 106 -1.07 -10.64 0.45
C GLN A 106 -0.37 -10.55 1.80
N GLY A 107 -1.13 -10.73 2.86
CA GLY A 107 -0.59 -10.68 4.20
C GLY A 107 -1.64 -10.90 5.25
N PHE A 108 -1.35 -10.41 6.45
CA PHE A 108 -2.31 -10.38 7.54
C PHE A 108 -2.12 -9.16 8.42
N PHE A 109 -3.23 -8.68 8.98
CA PHE A 109 -3.24 -7.76 10.11
C PHE A 109 -3.02 -8.55 11.41
N HIS A 110 -2.17 -8.01 12.29
CA HIS A 110 -2.00 -8.51 13.66
C HIS A 110 -3.21 -8.15 14.52
N GLU A 111 -3.29 -8.68 15.74
CA GLU A 111 -4.32 -8.26 16.70
C GLU A 111 -4.07 -6.82 17.20
N PHE A 112 -5.15 -6.06 17.37
CA PHE A 112 -5.10 -4.69 17.86
C PHE A 112 -6.35 -4.32 18.64
N ILE A 113 -6.30 -3.21 19.36
CA ILE A 113 -7.46 -2.55 19.93
C ILE A 113 -7.75 -1.30 19.12
N TYR A 114 -9.01 -1.09 18.76
CA TYR A 114 -9.51 0.16 18.18
C TYR A 114 -10.76 0.62 18.95
N ASN A 115 -10.72 1.83 19.50
CA ASN A 115 -11.81 2.40 20.32
C ASN A 115 -12.33 1.42 21.40
N GLY A 116 -11.41 0.77 22.10
CA GLY A 116 -11.71 -0.18 23.17
C GLY A 116 -12.11 -1.60 22.71
N GLN A 117 -12.25 -1.85 21.41
CA GLN A 117 -12.60 -3.18 20.87
C GLN A 117 -11.37 -3.92 20.36
N LYS A 118 -11.21 -5.19 20.77
CA LYS A 118 -10.18 -6.08 20.20
C LYS A 118 -10.60 -6.51 18.79
N MET A 119 -9.70 -6.36 17.84
CA MET A 119 -9.87 -6.65 16.43
C MET A 119 -8.68 -7.47 15.90
N GLY A 120 -8.85 -8.07 14.72
CA GLY A 120 -7.86 -8.96 14.13
C GLY A 120 -7.72 -10.30 14.87
N PRO A 121 -6.79 -11.16 14.44
CA PRO A 121 -5.94 -10.97 13.26
C PRO A 121 -6.75 -11.26 11.97
N TRP A 122 -6.39 -10.64 10.85
CA TRP A 122 -7.15 -10.79 9.59
C TRP A 122 -6.24 -11.03 8.40
N LEU A 123 -6.47 -12.11 7.64
CA LEU A 123 -5.87 -12.29 6.33
C LEU A 123 -6.34 -11.20 5.37
N PHE A 124 -5.47 -10.74 4.48
CA PHE A 124 -5.83 -9.79 3.44
C PHE A 124 -5.22 -10.11 2.08
N ILE A 125 -5.92 -9.66 1.04
CA ILE A 125 -5.38 -9.37 -0.28
C ILE A 125 -5.73 -7.91 -0.60
N ILE A 126 -4.74 -7.12 -0.96
CA ILE A 126 -4.89 -5.72 -1.38
C ILE A 126 -4.37 -5.64 -2.82
N ASP A 127 -5.25 -5.25 -3.74
CA ASP A 127 -4.93 -5.02 -5.14
C ASP A 127 -4.86 -3.51 -5.40
N GLN A 128 -3.75 -3.04 -5.96
CA GLN A 128 -3.49 -1.63 -6.20
C GLN A 128 -3.09 -1.39 -7.66
N GLU A 129 -3.80 -0.47 -8.32
CA GLU A 129 -3.45 0.05 -9.65
C GLU A 129 -2.82 1.44 -9.51
N PHE A 130 -1.75 1.70 -10.27
CA PHE A 130 -0.96 2.92 -10.19
C PHE A 130 -0.96 3.71 -11.51
N ASN A 131 -0.90 5.04 -11.41
CA ASN A 131 -0.67 5.90 -12.59
C ASN A 131 0.83 6.02 -12.94
N SER A 132 1.15 6.77 -14.00
CA SER A 132 2.52 7.01 -14.46
C SER A 132 3.39 7.80 -13.46
N GLN A 133 2.80 8.38 -12.42
CA GLN A 133 3.47 9.06 -11.32
C GLN A 133 3.60 8.17 -10.07
N ASN A 134 3.29 6.87 -10.20
CA ASN A 134 3.22 5.87 -9.15
C ASN A 134 2.29 6.26 -7.99
N LYS A 135 1.20 6.97 -8.29
CA LYS A 135 0.11 7.17 -7.34
C LYS A 135 -0.93 6.09 -7.51
N ILE A 136 -1.47 5.62 -6.39
CA ILE A 136 -2.59 4.69 -6.36
C ILE A 136 -3.80 5.40 -6.97
N ILE A 137 -4.33 4.86 -8.06
CA ILE A 137 -5.57 5.32 -8.70
C ILE A 137 -6.75 4.40 -8.39
N LYS A 138 -6.48 3.15 -8.01
CA LYS A 138 -7.49 2.23 -7.51
C LYS A 138 -6.88 1.32 -6.46
N GLN A 139 -7.61 1.09 -5.39
CA GLN A 139 -7.31 0.06 -4.41
C GLN A 139 -8.56 -0.78 -4.14
N THR A 140 -8.40 -2.10 -4.17
CA THR A 140 -9.46 -3.05 -3.83
C THR A 140 -8.97 -3.97 -2.73
N ASP A 141 -9.63 -3.90 -1.58
CA ASP A 141 -9.28 -4.64 -0.38
C ASP A 141 -10.22 -5.83 -0.21
N TRP A 142 -9.61 -7.01 -0.05
CA TRP A 142 -10.26 -8.26 0.33
C TRP A 142 -9.71 -8.69 1.68
N ILE A 143 -10.36 -8.24 2.74
CA ILE A 143 -9.90 -8.52 4.10
C ILE A 143 -10.87 -9.52 4.73
N ASN A 144 -10.33 -10.63 5.22
CA ASN A 144 -11.10 -11.66 5.89
C ASN A 144 -11.43 -11.22 7.31
N TYR A 145 -12.42 -10.34 7.46
CA TYR A 145 -12.93 -9.92 8.76
C TYR A 145 -13.71 -11.07 9.41
N THR A 146 -13.08 -11.84 10.31
CA THR A 146 -13.79 -12.79 11.18
C THR A 146 -13.90 -12.28 12.63
N PRO A 147 -14.90 -12.78 13.39
CA PRO A 147 -15.82 -13.85 13.02
C PRO A 147 -17.06 -13.30 12.31
N ARG A 148 -17.27 -13.73 11.06
CA ARG A 148 -18.63 -13.81 10.49
C ARG A 148 -19.41 -14.75 11.43
N GLU A 149 -20.02 -14.26 12.50
CA GLU A 149 -20.94 -15.12 13.27
C GLU A 149 -22.25 -15.39 12.48
N ASP A 150 -22.42 -14.72 11.33
CA ASP A 150 -23.64 -14.69 10.49
C ASP A 150 -23.58 -15.45 9.15
N PHE A 151 -22.45 -16.05 8.76
CA PHE A 151 -22.37 -16.72 7.46
C PHE A 151 -22.25 -18.23 7.59
N LEU A 152 -23.39 -18.89 7.74
CA LEU A 152 -23.74 -20.30 7.44
C LEU A 152 -22.79 -21.44 7.90
N GLY A 153 -21.70 -21.17 8.64
CA GLY A 153 -20.70 -22.14 9.10
C GLY A 153 -19.35 -22.08 8.36
N GLY A 154 -18.41 -22.96 8.73
CA GLY A 154 -17.05 -23.02 8.16
C GLY A 154 -15.94 -22.73 9.18
N LYS A 155 -14.71 -23.15 8.88
CA LYS A 155 -13.54 -22.92 9.74
C LYS A 155 -13.12 -21.45 9.67
N ASN A 156 -12.85 -20.82 10.81
CA ASN A 156 -12.20 -19.52 10.84
C ASN A 156 -10.73 -19.65 10.39
N MET A 157 -10.41 -19.13 9.20
CA MET A 157 -9.06 -19.20 8.64
C MET A 157 -8.07 -18.28 9.36
N ASN A 158 -8.53 -17.27 10.11
CA ASN A 158 -7.65 -16.38 10.85
C ASN A 158 -7.07 -17.02 12.12
N ASP A 159 -7.68 -18.09 12.64
CA ASP A 159 -7.17 -18.83 13.80
C ASP A 159 -5.77 -19.43 13.56
N GLU A 160 -5.40 -19.63 12.29
CA GLU A 160 -4.07 -20.11 11.90
C GLU A 160 -2.97 -19.08 12.15
N LEU A 161 -3.34 -17.79 12.25
CA LEU A 161 -2.41 -16.68 12.52
C LEU A 161 -2.05 -16.58 14.00
N ILE A 162 -2.95 -16.99 14.90
CA ILE A 162 -2.75 -16.92 16.37
C ILE A 162 -1.77 -18.02 16.85
N LYS A 163 -1.60 -19.08 16.06
CA LYS A 163 -0.75 -20.24 16.39
C LYS A 163 0.72 -20.08 15.98
N LYS A 164 1.09 -18.96 15.37
CA LYS A 164 2.45 -18.65 14.91
C LYS A 164 3.07 -17.58 15.80
#